data_AF-A0A1Y4GWM6-F1
#
_entry.id   AF-A0A1Y4GWM6-F1
#
_cell.length_a   1.000
_cell.length_b   1.000
_cell.length_c   1.000
_cell.angle_alpha   90.00
_cell.angle_beta   90.00
_cell.angle_gamma   90.00
#
_symmetry.space_group_name_H-M   'P 1'
#
loop_
_entity.id
_entity.type
_entity.pdbx_description
1 polymer ?
#
loop_
_entity_poly.entity_id
_entity_poly.type
_entity_poly.pdbx_seq_one_letter_code
_entity_poly.pdbx_strand_id
1 'polypeptide(L)'
;MGAKKHYGSSEEYEQKLKRVMDRLGVSEYRYDWNRTETYVEFCYKGQWYHFENNFEKSAKAYEKTHKKISYVSDLFAQIVLALESLARLTEQGLYELSYWIEGMKMLPPASSVPACFAVLGFDHIPNTDEELKQRFRQLVKVAHPDGGGSEEQFQVLKRNYLECQAYMLEKS
;
A
#
# COMPACT_ATOMS: atom_id res chain seq x y z
N MET A 1 -12.48 28.23 -25.23
CA MET A 1 -13.29 26.99 -25.31
C MET A 1 -13.27 26.34 -23.93
N GLY A 2 -14.43 26.01 -23.37
CA GLY A 2 -14.52 25.34 -22.07
C GLY A 2 -13.91 23.94 -22.12
N ALA A 3 -13.43 23.45 -20.98
CA ALA A 3 -12.95 22.09 -20.87
C ALA A 3 -14.06 21.09 -21.22
N LYS A 4 -13.75 20.08 -22.04
CA LYS A 4 -14.72 19.05 -22.45
C LYS A 4 -14.68 17.88 -21.45
N LYS A 5 -15.84 17.51 -20.92
CA LYS A 5 -16.02 16.27 -20.15
C LYS A 5 -16.11 15.08 -21.11
N HIS A 6 -15.42 13.98 -20.79
CA HIS A 6 -15.32 12.82 -21.69
C HIS A 6 -16.18 11.63 -21.27
N TYR A 7 -16.56 11.56 -20.00
CA TYR A 7 -17.32 10.44 -19.44
C TYR A 7 -18.64 10.92 -18.79
N GLY A 8 -19.49 9.96 -18.42
CA GLY A 8 -20.76 10.18 -17.72
C GLY A 8 -20.65 10.84 -16.34
N SER A 9 -21.76 10.87 -15.59
CA SER A 9 -21.80 11.45 -14.24
C SER A 9 -20.95 10.65 -13.24
N SER A 10 -20.53 11.29 -12.14
CA SER A 10 -19.80 10.60 -11.06
C SER A 10 -20.62 9.45 -10.50
N GLU A 11 -21.91 9.69 -10.28
CA GLU A 11 -22.89 8.77 -9.72
C GLU A 11 -23.04 7.52 -10.59
N GLU A 12 -23.03 7.66 -11.92
CA GLU A 12 -23.03 6.52 -12.85
C GLU A 12 -21.80 5.62 -12.65
N TYR A 13 -20.63 6.21 -12.43
CA TYR A 13 -19.39 5.46 -12.24
C TYR A 13 -19.26 4.87 -10.83
N GLU A 14 -19.82 5.49 -9.80
CA GLU A 14 -19.93 4.87 -8.47
C GLU A 14 -20.82 3.62 -8.51
N GLN A 15 -21.99 3.71 -9.15
CA GLN A 15 -22.87 2.56 -9.35
C GLN A 15 -22.24 1.48 -10.23
N LYS A 16 -21.42 1.87 -11.22
CA LYS A 16 -20.65 0.92 -12.02
C LYS A 16 -19.54 0.27 -11.20
N LEU A 17 -18.82 1.03 -10.39
CA LEU A 17 -17.77 0.53 -9.51
C LEU A 17 -18.32 -0.56 -8.60
N LYS A 18 -19.47 -0.32 -7.94
CA LYS A 18 -20.15 -1.33 -7.12
C LYS A 18 -20.35 -2.65 -7.88
N ARG A 19 -20.95 -2.57 -9.08
CA ARG A 19 -21.17 -3.75 -9.93
C ARG A 19 -19.87 -4.45 -10.35
N VAL A 20 -18.81 -3.69 -10.59
CA VAL A 20 -17.50 -4.25 -10.93
C VAL A 20 -16.89 -4.98 -9.73
N MET A 21 -16.98 -4.42 -8.53
CA MET A 21 -16.49 -5.06 -7.30
C MET A 21 -17.23 -6.36 -7.00
N ASP A 22 -18.56 -6.36 -7.15
CA ASP A 22 -19.38 -7.57 -7.01
C ASP A 22 -18.93 -8.66 -7.98
N ARG A 23 -18.68 -8.30 -9.25
CA ARG A 23 -18.21 -9.22 -10.31
C ARG A 23 -16.81 -9.77 -10.05
N LEU A 24 -15.93 -8.97 -9.46
CA LEU A 24 -14.58 -9.39 -9.07
C LEU A 24 -14.56 -10.23 -7.79
N GLY A 25 -15.69 -10.39 -7.09
CA GLY A 25 -15.73 -11.09 -5.81
C GLY A 25 -14.98 -10.36 -4.69
N VAL A 26 -14.93 -9.03 -4.77
CA VAL A 26 -14.28 -8.17 -3.77
C VAL A 26 -15.24 -7.94 -2.61
N SER A 27 -14.79 -8.21 -1.39
CA SER A 27 -15.61 -8.06 -0.18
C SER A 27 -15.55 -6.66 0.44
N GLU A 28 -14.43 -5.95 0.25
CA GLU A 28 -14.19 -4.65 0.84
C GLU A 28 -13.44 -3.77 -0.16
N TYR A 29 -13.93 -2.54 -0.34
CA TYR A 29 -13.27 -1.54 -1.17
C TYR A 29 -13.57 -0.14 -0.66
N ARG A 30 -12.68 0.80 -0.99
CA ARG A 30 -12.83 2.23 -0.71
C ARG A 30 -12.30 3.01 -1.89
N TYR A 31 -12.84 4.20 -2.07
CA TYR A 31 -12.42 5.11 -3.13
C TYR A 31 -12.59 6.53 -2.65
N ASP A 32 -11.80 7.43 -3.20
CA ASP A 32 -11.93 8.86 -2.94
C ASP A 32 -11.47 9.63 -4.18
N TRP A 33 -11.88 10.88 -4.24
CA TRP A 33 -11.33 11.86 -5.17
C TRP A 33 -11.24 13.21 -4.49
N ASN A 34 -10.18 13.94 -4.82
CA ASN A 34 -10.06 15.34 -4.48
C ASN A 34 -10.08 16.18 -5.76
N ARG A 35 -9.54 17.40 -5.73
CA ARG A 35 -9.52 18.29 -6.90
C ARG A 35 -8.46 17.93 -7.93
N THR A 36 -7.52 17.04 -7.63
CA THR A 36 -6.32 16.75 -8.43
C THR A 36 -6.13 15.27 -8.77
N GLU A 37 -6.65 14.38 -7.94
CA GLU A 37 -6.44 12.93 -8.07
C GLU A 37 -7.64 12.13 -7.57
N THR A 38 -7.62 10.84 -7.86
CA THR A 38 -8.61 9.86 -7.42
C THR A 38 -7.98 8.48 -7.31
N TYR A 39 -8.50 7.68 -6.40
CA TYR A 39 -8.09 6.30 -6.23
C TYR A 39 -9.26 5.35 -6.00
N VAL A 40 -9.01 4.06 -6.25
CA VAL A 40 -9.83 2.94 -5.83
C VAL A 40 -8.91 1.91 -5.19
N GLU A 41 -9.22 1.52 -3.97
CA GLU A 41 -8.55 0.47 -3.24
C GLU A 41 -9.51 -0.66 -2.92
N PHE A 42 -9.05 -1.90 -3.01
CA PHE A 42 -9.90 -3.05 -2.72
C PHE A 42 -9.10 -4.23 -2.17
N CYS A 43 -9.76 -5.02 -1.32
CA CYS A 43 -9.23 -6.26 -0.78
C CYS A 43 -9.70 -7.44 -1.66
N TYR A 44 -8.73 -8.12 -2.29
CA TYR A 44 -8.97 -9.32 -3.07
C TYR A 44 -8.10 -10.46 -2.53
N LYS A 45 -8.73 -11.57 -2.13
CA LYS A 45 -8.07 -12.73 -1.50
C LYS A 45 -7.14 -12.36 -0.32
N GLY A 46 -7.56 -11.40 0.51
CA GLY A 46 -6.81 -10.96 1.69
C GLY A 46 -5.67 -9.98 1.40
N GLN A 47 -5.47 -9.58 0.14
CA GLN A 47 -4.47 -8.59 -0.25
C GLN A 47 -5.15 -7.30 -0.71
N TRP A 48 -4.64 -6.17 -0.22
CA TRP A 48 -5.07 -4.85 -0.68
C TRP A 48 -4.34 -4.42 -1.95
N TYR A 49 -5.09 -3.81 -2.86
CA TYR A 49 -4.61 -3.27 -4.12
C TYR A 49 -5.00 -1.81 -4.25
N HIS A 50 -4.16 -1.01 -4.91
CA HIS A 50 -4.36 0.43 -5.06
C HIS A 50 -4.27 0.86 -6.53
N PHE A 51 -5.34 1.44 -7.04
CA PHE A 51 -5.41 2.04 -8.36
C PHE A 51 -5.58 3.55 -8.21
N GLU A 52 -4.63 4.33 -8.70
CA GLU A 52 -4.71 5.80 -8.68
C GLU A 52 -4.52 6.41 -10.05
N ASN A 53 -5.19 7.54 -10.26
CA ASN A 53 -5.05 8.37 -11.44
C ASN A 53 -5.07 9.85 -11.04
N ASN A 54 -4.30 10.65 -11.77
CA ASN A 54 -4.18 12.08 -11.57
C ASN A 54 -3.97 12.78 -12.91
N PHE A 55 -4.03 14.11 -12.93
CA PHE A 55 -3.87 14.87 -14.17
C PHE A 55 -2.49 14.70 -14.82
N GLU A 56 -1.43 14.45 -14.05
CA GLU A 56 -0.09 14.22 -14.59
C GLU A 56 -0.01 12.91 -15.37
N LYS A 57 -0.49 11.81 -14.77
CA LYS A 57 -0.59 10.49 -15.42
C LYS A 57 -1.47 10.58 -16.66
N SER A 58 -2.61 11.24 -16.57
CA SER A 58 -3.50 11.41 -17.71
C SER A 58 -2.91 12.28 -18.82
N ALA A 59 -2.11 13.30 -18.48
CA ALA A 59 -1.42 14.13 -19.47
C ALA A 59 -0.35 13.32 -20.21
N LYS A 60 0.42 12.50 -19.49
CA LYS A 60 1.38 11.55 -20.09
C LYS A 60 0.70 10.53 -21.00
N ALA A 61 -0.54 10.13 -20.68
CA ALA A 61 -1.33 9.23 -21.51
C ALA A 61 -2.00 9.90 -22.73
N TYR A 62 -1.88 11.21 -22.90
CA TYR A 62 -2.52 11.94 -24.00
C TYR A 62 -2.06 11.44 -25.37
N GLU A 63 -0.78 11.15 -25.56
CA GLU A 63 -0.24 10.68 -26.85
C GLU A 63 -0.90 9.37 -27.33
N LYS A 64 -1.34 8.52 -26.39
CA LYS A 64 -2.00 7.25 -26.69
C LYS A 64 -3.51 7.41 -26.81
N THR A 65 -4.10 8.19 -25.91
CA THR A 65 -5.57 8.26 -25.75
C THR A 65 -6.21 9.38 -26.56
N HIS A 66 -5.44 10.40 -26.94
CA HIS A 66 -5.89 11.66 -27.54
C HIS A 66 -6.99 12.37 -26.74
N LYS A 67 -7.09 12.07 -25.44
CA LYS A 67 -8.09 12.64 -24.51
C LYS A 67 -7.40 13.55 -23.51
N LYS A 68 -7.62 14.86 -23.67
CA LYS A 68 -7.20 15.83 -22.65
C LYS A 68 -8.22 15.82 -21.51
N ILE A 69 -7.86 15.18 -20.41
CA ILE A 69 -8.70 15.12 -19.21
C ILE A 69 -8.57 16.43 -18.42
N SER A 70 -9.69 16.94 -17.94
CA SER A 70 -9.76 18.20 -17.18
C SER A 70 -10.67 18.13 -15.96
N TYR A 71 -11.33 16.98 -15.76
CA TYR A 71 -12.23 16.74 -14.64
C TYR A 71 -11.77 15.50 -13.87
N VAL A 72 -11.77 15.56 -12.53
CA VAL A 72 -11.37 14.39 -11.72
C VAL A 72 -12.37 13.25 -11.86
N SER A 73 -13.66 13.55 -12.07
CA SER A 73 -14.67 12.53 -12.39
C SER A 73 -14.32 11.71 -13.64
N ASP A 74 -13.62 12.32 -14.62
CA ASP A 74 -13.16 11.60 -15.82
C ASP A 74 -11.96 10.69 -15.49
N LEU A 75 -11.09 11.09 -14.55
CA LEU A 75 -10.01 10.24 -14.05
C LEU A 75 -10.57 9.02 -13.31
N PHE A 76 -11.62 9.23 -12.50
CA PHE A 76 -12.29 8.16 -11.76
C PHE A 76 -12.97 7.19 -12.73
N ALA A 77 -13.69 7.72 -13.72
CA ALA A 77 -14.28 6.92 -14.79
C ALA A 77 -13.26 6.02 -15.50
N GLN A 78 -12.04 6.52 -15.75
CA GLN A 78 -10.97 5.71 -16.34
C GLN A 78 -10.56 4.54 -15.45
N ILE A 79 -10.44 4.74 -14.13
CA ILE A 79 -10.14 3.64 -13.19
C ILE A 79 -11.27 2.60 -13.22
N VAL A 80 -12.52 3.04 -13.10
CA VAL A 80 -13.69 2.14 -13.08
C VAL A 80 -13.79 1.33 -14.37
N LEU A 81 -13.56 1.94 -15.53
CA LEU A 81 -13.59 1.25 -16.84
C LEU A 81 -12.43 0.27 -17.02
N ALA A 82 -11.25 0.58 -16.48
CA ALA A 82 -10.12 -0.35 -16.47
C ALA A 82 -10.44 -1.59 -15.62
N LEU A 83 -10.96 -1.39 -14.40
CA LEU A 83 -11.40 -2.48 -13.54
C LEU A 83 -12.55 -3.29 -14.16
N GLU A 84 -13.49 -2.62 -14.85
CA GLU A 84 -14.56 -3.30 -15.58
C GLU A 84 -14.01 -4.22 -16.68
N SER A 85 -12.96 -3.78 -17.39
CA SER A 85 -12.29 -4.59 -18.39
C SER A 85 -11.59 -5.80 -17.77
N LEU A 86 -10.90 -5.62 -16.63
CA LEU A 86 -10.28 -6.72 -15.88
C LEU A 86 -11.33 -7.75 -15.43
N ALA A 87 -12.47 -7.29 -14.91
CA ALA A 87 -13.57 -8.15 -14.52
C ALA A 87 -14.09 -9.00 -15.70
N ARG A 88 -14.25 -8.39 -16.89
CA ARG A 88 -14.67 -9.13 -18.09
C ARG A 88 -13.65 -10.22 -18.48
N LEU A 89 -12.35 -9.92 -18.43
CA LEU A 89 -11.31 -10.90 -18.76
C LEU A 89 -11.33 -12.10 -17.79
N THR A 90 -11.55 -11.84 -16.50
CA THR A 90 -11.66 -12.89 -15.49
C THR A 90 -12.92 -13.74 -15.67
N GLU A 91 -14.08 -13.14 -15.92
CA GLU A 91 -15.33 -13.87 -16.18
C GLU A 91 -15.26 -14.74 -17.45
N GLN A 92 -14.54 -14.30 -18.47
CA GLN A 92 -14.31 -15.08 -19.69
C GLN A 92 -13.31 -16.22 -19.49
N GLY A 93 -12.72 -16.37 -18.30
CA GLY A 93 -11.75 -17.40 -17.98
C GLY A 93 -10.42 -17.23 -18.71
N LEU A 94 -10.14 -16.03 -19.26
CA LEU A 94 -8.90 -15.78 -20.00
C LEU A 94 -7.71 -15.73 -19.05
N TYR A 95 -7.86 -15.05 -17.91
CA TYR A 95 -6.84 -14.93 -16.85
C TYR A 95 -7.49 -14.66 -15.49
N GLU A 96 -6.89 -15.18 -14.42
CA GLU A 96 -7.24 -14.76 -13.07
C GLU A 96 -6.79 -13.31 -12.83
N LEU A 97 -7.57 -12.53 -12.07
CA LEU A 97 -7.26 -11.13 -11.75
C LEU A 97 -5.84 -10.97 -11.18
N SER A 98 -5.43 -11.88 -10.30
CA SER A 98 -4.14 -11.90 -9.60
C SER A 98 -2.94 -11.73 -10.54
N TYR A 99 -2.97 -12.35 -11.72
CA TYR A 99 -1.90 -12.27 -12.72
C TYR A 99 -1.62 -10.85 -13.20
N TRP A 100 -2.64 -9.99 -13.26
CA TRP A 100 -2.52 -8.62 -13.77
C TRP A 100 -2.21 -7.59 -12.69
N ILE A 101 -2.69 -7.85 -11.47
CA ILE A 101 -2.64 -6.87 -10.37
C ILE A 101 -1.49 -7.14 -9.38
N GLU A 102 -0.68 -8.17 -9.59
CA GLU A 102 0.45 -8.54 -8.71
C GLU A 102 1.40 -7.36 -8.43
N GLY A 103 1.73 -6.56 -9.46
CA GLY A 103 2.56 -5.37 -9.32
C GLY A 103 1.86 -4.16 -8.66
N MET A 104 0.58 -4.28 -8.34
CA MET A 104 -0.27 -3.23 -7.77
C MET A 104 -0.63 -3.50 -6.31
N LYS A 105 -0.01 -4.51 -5.70
CA LYS A 105 -0.18 -4.80 -4.28
C LYS A 105 0.21 -3.57 -3.48
N MET A 106 -0.69 -3.15 -2.60
CA MET A 106 -0.32 -2.18 -1.58
C MET A 106 0.74 -2.80 -0.69
N LEU A 107 1.76 -2.01 -0.38
CA LEU A 107 2.65 -2.35 0.72
C LEU A 107 1.80 -2.47 1.99
N PRO A 108 2.11 -3.44 2.88
CA PRO A 108 1.52 -3.43 4.20
C PRO A 108 1.74 -2.05 4.82
N PRO A 109 0.78 -1.54 5.61
CA PRO A 109 0.96 -0.28 6.31
C PRO A 109 2.30 -0.34 7.05
N ALA A 110 3.11 0.72 6.94
CA ALA A 110 4.38 0.79 7.63
C ALA A 110 4.15 0.41 9.09
N SER A 111 4.82 -0.64 9.56
CA SER A 111 4.64 -1.08 10.92
C SER A 111 5.05 0.07 11.84
N SER A 112 4.10 0.56 12.64
CA SER A 112 4.34 1.63 13.61
C SER A 112 5.06 1.06 14.84
N VAL A 113 6.15 0.33 14.61
CA VAL A 113 6.99 -0.13 15.70
C VAL A 113 7.67 1.08 16.33
N PRO A 114 7.72 1.16 17.67
CA PRO A 114 8.50 2.20 18.33
C PRO A 114 9.95 2.19 17.84
N ALA A 115 10.59 3.36 17.80
CA ALA A 115 11.92 3.54 17.22
C ALA A 115 12.97 2.59 17.82
N CYS A 116 12.84 2.25 19.11
CA CYS A 116 13.73 1.32 19.79
C CYS A 116 13.73 -0.09 19.18
N PHE A 117 12.57 -0.59 18.73
CA PHE A 117 12.45 -1.89 18.04
C PHE A 117 13.01 -1.81 16.62
N ALA A 118 12.75 -0.71 15.91
CA ALA A 118 13.30 -0.50 14.56
C ALA A 118 14.84 -0.48 14.56
N VAL A 119 15.47 0.15 15.56
CA VAL A 119 16.94 0.18 15.71
C VAL A 119 17.52 -1.22 15.96
N LEU A 120 16.77 -2.11 16.62
CA LEU A 120 17.14 -3.52 16.79
C LEU A 120 16.75 -4.40 15.58
N GLY A 121 16.29 -3.78 14.50
CA GLY A 121 15.96 -4.47 13.25
C GLY A 121 14.71 -5.34 13.35
N PHE A 122 13.74 -4.94 14.18
CA PHE A 122 12.39 -5.48 14.19
C PHE A 122 11.47 -4.66 13.28
N ASP A 123 10.55 -5.35 12.62
CA ASP A 123 9.44 -4.80 11.86
C ASP A 123 8.09 -5.01 12.57
N HIS A 124 8.08 -5.63 13.76
CA HIS A 124 6.92 -5.79 14.64
C HIS A 124 7.38 -5.76 16.12
N ILE A 125 6.45 -5.61 17.06
CA ILE A 125 6.77 -5.76 18.48
C ILE A 125 6.88 -7.27 18.77
N PRO A 126 8.03 -7.78 19.26
CA PRO A 126 8.21 -9.19 19.55
C PRO A 126 7.21 -9.67 20.61
N ASN A 127 6.76 -10.92 20.48
CA ASN A 127 5.72 -11.46 21.39
C ASN A 127 6.30 -11.89 22.75
N THR A 128 7.62 -12.06 22.83
CA THR A 128 8.31 -12.53 24.04
C THR A 128 9.62 -11.78 24.26
N ASP A 129 10.01 -11.62 25.53
CA ASP A 129 11.30 -11.02 25.90
C ASP A 129 12.50 -11.87 25.42
N GLU A 130 12.32 -13.18 25.23
CA GLU A 130 13.37 -14.06 24.71
C GLU A 130 13.70 -13.76 23.25
N GLU A 131 12.70 -13.43 22.43
CA GLU A 131 12.88 -13.00 21.04
C GLU A 131 13.69 -11.69 20.96
N LEU A 132 13.36 -10.71 21.80
CA LEU A 132 14.12 -9.46 21.95
C LEU A 132 15.58 -9.72 22.35
N LYS A 133 15.80 -10.60 23.34
CA LYS A 133 17.14 -10.99 23.81
C LYS A 133 17.98 -11.66 22.73
N GLN A 134 17.39 -12.59 21.97
CA GLN A 134 18.10 -13.28 20.91
C GLN A 134 18.56 -12.33 19.81
N ARG A 135 17.68 -11.40 19.39
CA ARG A 135 18.01 -10.39 18.39
C ARG A 135 19.12 -9.45 18.87
N PHE A 136 19.03 -8.97 20.11
CA PHE A 136 20.07 -8.13 20.71
C PHE A 136 21.43 -8.84 20.75
N ARG A 137 21.47 -10.12 21.17
CA ARG A 137 22.72 -10.91 21.18
C ARG A 137 23.32 -11.06 19.79
N GLN A 138 22.52 -11.22 18.74
CA GLN A 138 23.02 -11.30 17.36
C GLN A 138 23.68 -9.98 16.93
N LEU A 139 23.06 -8.84 17.23
CA LEU A 139 23.59 -7.52 16.87
C LEU A 139 24.86 -7.19 17.64
N VAL A 140 24.89 -7.47 18.95
CA VAL A 140 26.07 -7.25 19.80
C VAL A 140 27.26 -8.07 19.31
N LYS A 141 27.07 -9.32 18.86
CA LYS A 141 28.17 -10.14 18.32
C LYS A 141 28.90 -9.49 17.15
N VAL A 142 28.19 -8.68 16.35
CA VAL A 142 28.75 -7.99 15.18
C VAL A 142 29.25 -6.59 15.55
N ALA A 143 28.58 -5.91 16.48
CA ALA A 143 28.88 -4.53 16.87
C ALA A 143 29.94 -4.41 17.99
N HIS A 144 30.33 -5.51 18.64
CA HIS A 144 31.30 -5.46 19.73
C HIS A 144 32.69 -5.02 19.21
N PRO A 145 33.41 -4.13 19.93
CA PRO A 145 34.76 -3.68 19.56
C PRO A 145 35.74 -4.82 19.27
N ASP A 146 35.66 -5.91 20.06
CA ASP A 146 36.49 -7.10 19.89
C ASP A 146 36.23 -7.89 18.59
N GLY A 147 35.09 -7.63 17.93
CA GLY A 147 34.69 -8.26 16.66
C GLY A 147 34.81 -7.36 15.43
N GLY A 148 35.39 -6.16 15.58
CA GLY A 148 35.53 -5.16 14.50
C GLY A 148 34.41 -4.11 14.44
N GLY A 149 33.53 -4.06 15.44
CA GLY A 149 32.52 -3.01 15.60
C GLY A 149 33.02 -1.79 16.38
N SER A 150 32.12 -0.84 16.70
CA SER A 150 32.44 0.36 17.48
C SER A 150 31.72 0.38 18.83
N GLU A 151 32.37 0.96 19.84
CA GLU A 151 31.80 1.12 21.18
C GLU A 151 30.50 1.95 21.14
N GLU A 152 30.44 2.95 20.26
CA GLU A 152 29.25 3.78 20.05
C GLU A 152 28.07 2.94 19.53
N GLN A 153 28.32 2.03 18.59
CA GLN A 153 27.29 1.12 18.07
C GLN A 153 26.77 0.20 19.19
N PHE A 154 27.67 -0.33 20.02
CA PHE A 154 27.29 -1.16 21.15
C PHE A 154 26.41 -0.41 22.17
N GLN A 155 26.78 0.82 22.54
CA GLN A 155 25.99 1.64 23.47
C GLN A 155 24.61 2.00 22.91
N VAL A 156 24.52 2.31 21.61
CA VAL A 156 23.23 2.55 20.93
C VAL A 156 22.35 1.31 21.01
N LEU A 157 22.87 0.13 20.68
CA LEU A 157 22.10 -1.12 20.77
C LEU A 157 21.62 -1.39 22.20
N LYS A 158 22.50 -1.20 23.19
CA LYS A 158 22.17 -1.43 24.61
C LYS A 158 21.08 -0.50 25.10
N ARG A 159 21.14 0.79 24.75
CA ARG A 159 20.09 1.76 25.12
C ARG A 159 18.74 1.37 24.54
N ASN A 160 18.69 1.05 23.25
CA ASN A 160 17.44 0.68 22.57
C ASN A 160 16.88 -0.64 23.10
N TYR A 161 17.74 -1.60 23.48
CA TYR A 161 17.31 -2.84 24.14
C TYR A 161 16.60 -2.59 25.48
N LEU A 162 17.15 -1.73 26.34
CA LEU A 162 16.51 -1.38 27.60
C LEU A 162 15.17 -0.64 27.40
N GLU A 163 15.10 0.23 26.39
CA GLU A 163 13.87 0.93 26.02
C GLU A 163 12.79 -0.03 25.49
N CYS A 164 13.18 -1.04 24.68
CA CYS A 164 12.27 -2.11 24.25
C CYS A 164 11.73 -2.91 25.44
N GLN A 165 12.58 -3.26 26.40
CA GLN A 165 12.17 -4.00 27.60
C GLN A 165 11.18 -3.19 28.45
N ALA A 166 11.45 -1.91 28.68
CA ALA A 166 10.53 -1.03 29.40
C ALA A 166 9.17 -0.94 28.69
N TYR A 167 9.18 -0.76 27.36
CA TYR A 167 7.96 -0.74 26.56
C TYR A 167 7.13 -2.04 26.70
N MET A 168 7.79 -3.20 26.64
CA MET A 168 7.11 -4.49 26.77
C MET A 168 6.53 -4.71 28.17
N LEU A 169 7.17 -4.19 29.22
CA LEU A 169 6.70 -4.25 30.61
C LEU A 169 5.51 -3.31 30.88
N GLU A 170 5.49 -2.12 30.28
CA GLU A 170 4.35 -1.19 30.41
C GLU A 170 3.09 -1.67 29.70
N LYS A 171 3.23 -2.58 28.73
CA LYS A 171 2.15 -3.09 27.88
C LYS A 171 1.62 -4.47 28.30
N SER A 172 2.29 -5.14 29.24
CA SER A 172 1.92 -6.45 29.80
C SER A 172 1.04 -6.31 31.04
#